data_AF-A0A846WBD7-F1
#
_entry.id   AF-A0A846WBD7-F1
#
_cell.length_a   1.000
_cell.length_b   1.000
_cell.length_c   1.000
_cell.angle_alpha   90.00
_cell.angle_beta   90.00
_cell.angle_gamma   90.00
#
_symmetry.space_group_name_H-M   'P 1'
#
loop_
_entity.id
_entity.type
_entity.pdbx_description
1 polymer ?
#
loop_
_entity_poly.entity_id
_entity_poly.type
_entity_poly.pdbx_seq_one_letter_code
_entity_poly.pdbx_strand_id
1 'polypeptide(L)'
;MAEIGALSDLPLPRWLRRDGSFPDGRGPEVRNYSQLMQLIALGRACAVVPESLRAQLSDAFAVVPVSDAPPVTTVICWPPHSRSKAVADLVRIATALRS
;
A
#
# COMPACT_ATOMS: atom_id res chain seq x y z
N MET A 1 -2.13 9.07 11.68
CA MET A 1 -2.75 9.73 10.50
C MET A 1 -2.82 11.26 10.62
N ALA A 2 -2.55 11.89 11.76
CA ALA A 2 -2.65 13.35 11.90
C ALA A 2 -1.51 14.07 11.14
N GLU A 3 -0.34 13.44 11.01
CA GLU A 3 0.83 14.00 10.32
C GLU A 3 0.61 14.19 8.82
N ILE A 4 -0.19 13.35 8.16
CA ILE A 4 -0.33 13.35 6.69
C ILE A 4 -0.99 14.64 6.18
N GLY A 5 -1.94 15.20 6.94
CA GLY A 5 -2.59 16.47 6.59
C GLY A 5 -1.69 17.70 6.78
N ALA A 6 -0.62 17.58 7.57
CA ALA A 6 0.36 18.64 7.80
C ALA A 6 1.55 18.57 6.82
N LEU A 7 1.75 17.42 6.17
CA LEU A 7 2.95 17.10 5.39
C LEU A 7 2.84 17.41 3.89
N SER A 8 1.64 17.55 3.32
CA SER A 8 1.48 17.78 1.89
C SER A 8 0.18 18.49 1.52
N ASP A 9 0.28 19.53 0.70
CA ASP A 9 -0.88 20.11 0.00
C ASP A 9 -1.45 19.18 -1.08
N LEU A 10 -0.76 18.06 -1.39
CA LEU A 10 -1.18 17.11 -2.40
C LEU A 10 -2.21 16.12 -1.85
N PRO A 11 -3.27 15.80 -2.62
CA PRO A 11 -4.30 14.90 -2.14
C PRO A 11 -3.84 13.44 -2.12
N LEU A 12 -4.38 12.67 -1.18
CA LEU A 12 -4.26 11.21 -1.16
C LEU A 12 -5.08 10.57 -2.29
N PRO A 13 -4.62 9.46 -2.90
CA PRO A 13 -5.34 8.76 -3.94
C PRO A 13 -6.62 8.11 -3.41
N ARG A 14 -7.63 8.02 -4.28
CA ARG A 14 -8.85 7.26 -4.05
C ARG A 14 -8.69 5.91 -4.73
N TRP A 15 -8.48 4.87 -3.94
CA TRP A 15 -8.26 3.51 -4.44
C TRP A 15 -9.55 2.84 -4.89
N LEU A 16 -9.47 2.10 -6.00
CA LEU A 16 -10.55 1.21 -6.43
C LEU A 16 -10.82 0.16 -5.35
N ARG A 17 -12.04 0.18 -4.79
CA ARG A 17 -12.49 -0.81 -3.81
C ARG A 17 -12.83 -2.13 -4.51
N ARG A 18 -12.94 -3.21 -3.73
CA ARG A 18 -13.32 -4.54 -4.24
C ARG A 18 -14.68 -4.56 -4.94
N ASP A 19 -15.59 -3.67 -4.54
CA ASP A 19 -16.91 -3.51 -5.14
C ASP A 19 -16.91 -2.64 -6.42
N GLY A 20 -15.74 -2.18 -6.87
CA GLY A 20 -15.58 -1.35 -8.05
C GLY A 20 -15.81 0.15 -7.83
N SER A 21 -16.17 0.56 -6.61
CA SER A 21 -16.36 1.97 -6.26
C SER A 21 -15.06 2.65 -5.85
N PHE A 22 -15.07 3.99 -5.87
CA PHE A 22 -14.00 4.79 -5.29
C PHE A 22 -14.53 5.51 -4.04
N PRO A 23 -13.72 5.65 -2.96
CA PRO A 23 -14.05 6.55 -1.87
C PRO A 23 -14.34 7.97 -2.38
N ASP A 24 -15.13 8.76 -1.66
CA ASP A 24 -15.28 10.19 -1.95
C ASP A 24 -14.00 10.97 -1.62
N GLY A 25 -13.79 12.11 -2.28
CA GLY A 25 -12.68 13.01 -1.99
C GLY A 25 -12.11 13.70 -3.22
N ARG A 26 -11.17 14.64 -2.98
CA ARG A 26 -10.57 15.47 -4.04
C ARG A 26 -9.40 14.80 -4.78
N GLY A 27 -8.94 13.66 -4.29
CA GLY A 27 -7.80 12.94 -4.85
C GLY A 27 -8.11 12.18 -6.14
N PRO A 28 -7.08 11.85 -6.93
CA PRO A 28 -7.26 11.11 -8.18
C PRO A 28 -7.71 9.67 -7.92
N GLU A 29 -8.49 9.13 -8.85
CA GLU A 29 -8.87 7.71 -8.86
C GLU A 29 -7.69 6.86 -9.33
N VAL A 30 -7.29 5.91 -8.49
CA VAL A 30 -6.14 5.05 -8.75
C VAL A 30 -6.56 3.60 -8.79
N ARG A 31 -6.20 2.93 -9.87
CA ARG A 31 -6.53 1.51 -10.13
C ARG A 31 -5.33 0.59 -9.94
N ASN A 32 -4.11 1.11 -10.08
CA ASN A 32 -2.90 0.32 -9.94
C ASN A 32 -1.71 1.17 -9.46
N TYR A 33 -0.66 0.48 -9.05
CA TYR A 33 0.54 1.09 -8.50
C TYR A 33 1.30 1.95 -9.53
N SER A 34 1.43 1.51 -10.78
CA SER A 34 2.13 2.27 -11.82
C SER A 34 1.49 3.63 -12.09
N GLN A 35 0.16 3.67 -12.17
CA GLN A 35 -0.62 4.90 -12.32
C GLN A 35 -0.37 5.85 -11.14
N LEU A 36 -0.34 5.32 -9.90
CA LEU A 36 -0.05 6.12 -8.72
C LEU A 36 1.34 6.76 -8.80
N MET A 37 2.37 5.97 -9.12
CA MET A 37 3.75 6.45 -9.19
C MET A 37 3.91 7.58 -10.22
N GLN A 38 3.23 7.47 -11.37
CA GLN A 38 3.20 8.54 -12.37
C GLN A 38 2.53 9.82 -11.85
N LEU A 39 1.41 9.69 -11.12
CA LEU A 39 0.72 10.84 -10.55
C LEU A 39 1.55 11.55 -9.47
N ILE A 40 2.28 10.79 -8.65
CA ILE A 40 3.20 11.36 -7.65
C ILE A 40 4.37 12.06 -8.34
N ALA A 41 4.99 11.42 -9.35
CA ALA A 41 6.08 12.02 -10.11
C ALA A 41 5.68 13.33 -10.83
N LEU A 42 4.41 13.45 -11.22
CA LEU A 42 3.83 14.67 -11.80
C LEU A 42 3.39 15.70 -10.74
N GLY A 43 3.61 15.45 -9.45
CA GLY A 43 3.20 16.34 -8.35
C GLY A 43 1.68 16.47 -8.20
N ARG A 44 0.92 15.43 -8.53
CA ARG A 44 -0.57 15.44 -8.50
C ARG A 44 -1.17 14.63 -7.36
N ALA A 45 -0.36 13.87 -6.63
CA ALA A 45 -0.80 13.06 -5.50
C ALA A 45 0.36 12.82 -4.53
N CYS A 46 0.03 12.45 -3.29
CA CYS A 46 0.96 11.82 -2.35
C CYS A 46 0.38 10.47 -1.90
N ALA A 47 1.21 9.57 -1.35
CA ALA A 47 0.74 8.29 -0.84
C ALA A 47 1.50 7.87 0.41
N VAL A 48 0.80 7.19 1.31
CA VAL A 48 1.41 6.44 2.41
C VAL A 48 1.69 5.03 1.92
N VAL A 49 2.93 4.59 2.09
CA VAL A 49 3.38 3.25 1.72
C VAL A 49 4.05 2.56 2.91
N PRO A 50 3.96 1.22 3.03
CA PRO A 50 4.75 0.48 4.01
C PRO A 50 6.25 0.75 3.86
N GLU A 51 6.98 0.77 4.97
CA GLU A 51 8.43 0.99 4.98
C GLU A 51 9.18 -0.02 4.10
N SER A 52 8.71 -1.25 3.99
CA SER A 52 9.31 -2.30 3.15
C SER A 52 9.38 -1.93 1.66
N LEU A 53 8.58 -0.98 1.18
CA LEU A 53 8.64 -0.50 -0.20
C LEU A 53 9.76 0.53 -0.43
N ARG A 54 10.38 1.06 0.63
CA ARG A 54 11.42 2.10 0.53
C ARG A 54 12.57 1.70 -0.39
N ALA A 55 13.00 0.44 -0.34
CA ALA A 55 14.08 -0.07 -1.19
C ALA A 55 13.73 -0.12 -2.70
N GLN A 56 12.45 0.00 -3.06
CA GLN A 56 11.95 -0.04 -4.44
C GLN A 56 11.58 1.34 -4.97
N LEU A 57 11.62 2.39 -4.13
CA LEU A 57 11.34 3.76 -4.56
C LEU A 57 12.58 4.34 -5.24
N SER A 58 12.38 4.96 -6.40
CA SER A 58 13.45 5.71 -7.07
C SER A 58 13.69 7.05 -6.39
N ASP A 59 14.84 7.66 -6.67
CA ASP A 59 15.22 8.99 -6.19
C ASP A 59 14.29 10.12 -6.70
N ALA A 60 13.34 9.80 -7.59
CA ALA A 60 12.33 10.73 -8.08
C ALA A 60 11.26 11.08 -7.03
N PHE A 61 11.26 10.40 -5.87
CA PHE A 61 10.26 10.59 -4.82
C PHE A 61 10.88 11.13 -3.53
N ALA A 62 10.27 12.18 -2.97
CA ALA A 62 10.54 12.58 -1.61
C ALA A 62 9.82 11.63 -0.64
N VAL A 63 10.57 11.00 0.27
CA VAL A 63 10.03 10.04 1.25
C VAL A 63 10.14 10.63 2.64
N VAL A 64 8.99 10.82 3.30
CA VAL A 64 8.92 11.31 4.67
C VAL A 64 8.42 10.18 5.59
N PRO A 65 9.12 9.87 6.70
CA PRO A 65 8.63 8.92 7.69
C PRO A 65 7.32 9.41 8.32
N VAL A 66 6.35 8.51 8.47
CA VAL A 66 5.09 8.77 9.19
C VAL A 66 5.14 8.00 10.50
N SER A 67 5.22 8.71 11.61
CA SER A 67 5.47 8.10 12.94
C SER A 67 4.23 7.44 13.52
N ASP A 68 3.05 7.96 13.17
CA ASP A 68 1.74 7.55 13.69
C ASP A 68 0.93 6.67 12.71
N ALA A 69 1.63 6.01 11.78
CA ALA A 69 1.02 5.11 10.81
C ALA A 69 0.57 3.79 11.50
N PRO A 70 -0.67 3.33 11.25
CA PRO A 70 -1.09 2.02 11.74
C PRO A 70 -0.26 0.90 11.09
N PRO A 71 -0.03 -0.23 11.80
CA PRO A 71 0.71 -1.35 11.23
C PRO A 71 -0.04 -1.93 10.02
N VAL A 72 0.74 -2.28 8.98
CA VAL A 72 0.22 -2.97 7.80
C VAL A 72 0.35 -4.48 8.00
N THR A 73 -0.76 -5.21 7.83
CA THR A 73 -0.77 -6.68 7.93
C THR A 73 -0.87 -7.31 6.56
N THR A 74 0.16 -8.06 6.18
CA THR A 74 0.14 -8.93 5.00
C THR A 74 -0.48 -10.27 5.37
N VAL A 75 -1.51 -10.70 4.62
CA VAL A 75 -2.22 -11.96 4.86
C VAL A 75 -2.06 -12.92 3.69
N ILE A 76 -1.91 -14.21 4.00
CA ILE A 76 -2.00 -15.31 3.02
C ILE A 76 -3.40 -15.91 3.20
N CYS A 77 -4.18 -15.97 2.12
CA CYS A 77 -5.56 -16.47 2.16
C CYS A 77 -5.75 -17.64 1.20
N TRP A 78 -6.54 -18.64 1.62
CA TRP A 78 -6.92 -19.80 0.82
C TRP A 78 -8.38 -20.20 1.11
N PRO A 79 -9.06 -20.92 0.19
CA PRO A 79 -10.39 -21.45 0.47
C PRO A 79 -10.36 -22.37 1.70
N PRO A 80 -11.37 -22.35 2.59
CA PRO A 80 -11.36 -23.11 3.84
C PRO A 80 -11.23 -24.63 3.64
N HIS A 81 -11.67 -25.13 2.49
CA HIS A 81 -11.59 -26.54 2.11
C HIS A 81 -10.31 -26.90 1.33
N SER A 82 -9.35 -25.99 1.21
CA SER A 82 -8.09 -26.25 0.50
C SER A 82 -7.31 -27.38 1.18
N ARG A 83 -6.73 -28.27 0.35
CA ARG A 83 -5.80 -29.34 0.75
C ARG A 83 -4.46 -29.23 0.00
N SER A 84 -4.18 -28.06 -0.58
CA SER A 84 -2.96 -27.84 -1.37
C SER A 84 -1.71 -27.93 -0.49
N LYS A 85 -0.84 -28.90 -0.78
CA LYS A 85 0.45 -29.05 -0.11
C LYS A 85 1.35 -27.83 -0.31
N ALA A 86 1.33 -27.24 -1.51
CA ALA A 86 2.12 -26.04 -1.81
C ALA A 86 1.73 -24.84 -0.92
N VAL A 87 0.44 -24.65 -0.65
CA VAL A 87 -0.05 -23.61 0.29
C VAL A 87 0.41 -23.92 1.71
N ALA A 88 0.28 -25.17 2.16
CA ALA A 88 0.70 -25.57 3.51
C ALA A 88 2.21 -25.36 3.72
N ASP A 89 3.03 -25.72 2.73
CA ASP A 89 4.48 -25.54 2.79
C ASP A 89 4.86 -24.03 2.76
N LEU A 90 4.19 -23.21 1.95
CA LEU A 90 4.37 -21.75 1.94
C LEU A 90 4.06 -21.14 3.31
N VAL A 91 2.91 -21.46 3.91
CA VAL A 91 2.52 -20.93 5.22
C VAL A 91 3.53 -21.36 6.29
N ARG A 92 3.98 -22.62 6.27
CA ARG A 92 4.99 -23.10 7.21
C ARG A 92 6.29 -22.30 7.09
N ILE A 93 6.78 -22.07 5.88
CA ILE A 93 8.01 -21.29 5.66
C ILE A 93 7.80 -19.83 6.08
N ALA A 94 6.72 -19.19 5.64
CA ALA A 94 6.44 -17.79 5.93
C ALA A 94 6.30 -17.50 7.44
N THR A 95 5.75 -18.45 8.20
CA THR A 95 5.57 -18.32 9.66
C THR A 95 6.78 -18.78 10.48
N ALA A 96 7.72 -19.51 9.88
CA ALA A 96 8.97 -19.92 10.53
C ALA A 96 10.00 -18.78 10.60
N LEU A 97 9.87 -17.77 9.72
CA LEU A 97 10.67 -16.56 9.75
C LEU A 97 10.19 -15.66 10.90
N ARG A 98 11.01 -15.50 11.95
CA ARG A 98 10.79 -14.44 12.95
C ARG A 98 11.41 -13.15 12.41
N SER A 99 10.57 -12.14 12.23
CA SER A 99 10.98 -10.74 12.14
C SER A 99 11.28 -10.17 13.51
#